data_AF-A0A2M8DL16-F1
#
_entry.id   AF-A0A2M8DL16-F1
#
_cell.length_a   1.000
_cell.length_b   1.000
_cell.length_c   1.000
_cell.angle_alpha   90.00
_cell.angle_beta   90.00
_cell.angle_gamma   90.00
#
_symmetry.space_group_name_H-M   'P 1'
#
loop_
_entity.id
_entity.type
_entity.pdbx_description
1 polymer ?
#
loop_
_entity_poly.entity_id
_entity_poly.type
_entity_poly.pdbx_seq_one_letter_code
_entity_poly.pdbx_strand_id
1 'polypeptide(L)' 'MVTITIPKKVTRGEELIIVPRKEYEKLLKITKKGKKVKTQLDRDLEKALEDVKAGRLFGPFKTVKEFKKSIEDIDL' A
#
# COMPACT_ATOMS: atom_id res chain seq x y z
N MET A 1 15.57 6.28 -36.94
CA MET A 1 16.18 6.78 -35.69
C MET A 1 15.46 8.07 -35.33
N VAL A 2 14.74 8.10 -34.22
CA VAL A 2 13.93 9.28 -33.83
C VAL A 2 14.78 10.13 -32.90
N THR A 3 15.11 11.34 -33.33
CA THR A 3 15.87 12.29 -32.51
C THR A 3 14.91 13.22 -31.80
N ILE A 4 14.94 13.22 -30.47
CA ILE A 4 14.17 14.13 -29.63
C ILE A 4 15.10 15.24 -29.17
N THR A 5 14.83 16.47 -29.61
CA THR A 5 15.59 17.65 -29.15
C THR A 5 14.88 18.27 -27.97
N ILE A 6 15.59 18.37 -26.85
CA ILE A 6 15.04 18.89 -25.59
C ILE A 6 15.67 20.26 -25.32
N PRO A 7 14.88 21.34 -25.33
CA PRO A 7 15.39 22.67 -25.02
C PRO A 7 15.91 22.74 -23.58
N LYS A 8 17.09 23.35 -23.37
CA LYS A 8 17.72 23.52 -22.04
C LYS A 8 16.83 24.24 -21.02
N LYS A 9 15.83 25.01 -21.48
CA LYS A 9 14.87 25.71 -20.61
C LYS A 9 13.85 24.77 -19.95
N VAL A 10 13.62 23.58 -20.51
CA VAL A 10 12.63 22.62 -20.01
C VAL A 10 13.11 21.98 -18.71
N THR A 11 14.42 21.74 -18.60
CA THR A 11 14.97 20.99 -17.47
C THR A 11 15.17 21.82 -16.21
N ARG A 12 15.10 23.17 -16.25
CA ARG A 12 15.15 24.07 -15.07
C ARG A 12 16.24 23.75 -14.01
N GLY A 13 17.28 23.00 -14.36
CA GLY A 13 18.31 22.52 -13.42
C GLY A 13 18.02 21.18 -12.74
N GLU A 14 16.88 20.54 -13.02
CA GLU A 14 16.47 19.22 -12.54
C GLU A 14 16.74 18.12 -13.59
N GLU A 15 16.80 16.87 -13.13
CA GLU A 15 16.93 15.70 -14.00
C GLU A 15 15.65 15.46 -14.83
N LEU A 16 15.82 15.27 -16.14
CA LEU A 16 14.72 14.96 -17.04
C LEU A 16 14.66 13.46 -17.33
N ILE A 17 13.51 12.87 -17.04
CA ILE A 17 13.21 11.47 -17.35
C ILE A 17 12.26 11.42 -18.53
N ILE A 18 12.66 10.73 -19.60
CA ILE A 18 11.81 10.49 -20.77
C ILE A 18 11.28 9.07 -20.69
N VAL A 19 9.95 8.93 -20.72
CA VAL A 19 9.28 7.64 -20.64
C VAL A 19 8.36 7.49 -21.85
N PRO A 20 8.35 6.32 -22.53
CA PRO A 20 7.37 6.01 -23.56
C PRO A 20 5.94 6.23 -23.05
N ARG A 21 5.08 6.83 -23.89
CA ARG A 21 3.70 7.15 -23.52
C ARG A 21 2.94 5.95 -22.94
N LYS A 22 3.12 4.76 -23.52
CA LYS A 22 2.49 3.52 -23.07
C LYS A 22 2.88 3.14 -21.64
N GLU A 23 4.12 3.36 -21.25
CA GLU A 23 4.63 3.09 -19.90
C GLU A 23 4.15 4.15 -18.92
N TYR A 24 4.19 5.42 -19.30
CA TYR A 24 3.64 6.52 -18.50
C TYR A 24 2.15 6.28 -18.16
N GLU A 25 1.34 5.87 -19.14
CA GLU A 25 -0.09 5.58 -18.92
C GLU A 25 -0.31 4.38 -17.99
N LYS A 26 0.55 3.35 -18.05
CA LYS A 26 0.51 2.22 -17.10
C LYS A 26 0.83 2.68 -15.68
N LEU A 27 1.90 3.45 -15.50
CA LEU A 27 2.30 3.99 -14.20
C LEU A 27 1.22 4.91 -13.63
N LEU A 28 0.59 5.74 -14.47
CA LEU A 28 -0.52 6.61 -14.08
C LEU A 28 -1.75 5.80 -13.63
N LYS A 29 -2.05 4.69 -14.31
CA LYS A 29 -3.14 3.78 -13.91
C LYS A 29 -2.84 3.12 -12.55
N ILE A 30 -1.59 2.69 -12.32
CA ILE A 30 -1.19 2.07 -11.05
C ILE A 30 -1.23 3.08 -9.90
N THR A 31 -0.70 4.29 -10.08
CA THR A 31 -0.75 5.33 -9.04
C THR A 31 -2.17 5.83 -8.75
N LYS A 32 -3.02 5.96 -9.77
CA LYS A 32 -4.46 6.28 -9.56
C LYS A 32 -5.21 5.14 -8.87
N LYS A 33 -4.86 3.88 -9.16
CA LYS A 33 -5.41 2.72 -8.45
C LYS A 33 -4.86 2.64 -7.01
N GLY A 34 -3.57 2.78 -6.77
CA GLY A 34 -2.97 2.78 -5.43
C GLY A 34 -3.49 3.89 -4.52
N LYS A 35 -3.87 5.06 -5.07
CA LYS A 35 -4.53 6.13 -4.29
C LYS A 35 -6.03 5.90 -4.02
N LYS A 36 -6.71 5.06 -4.81
CA LYS A 36 -8.18 4.83 -4.68
C LYS A 36 -8.54 3.43 -4.16
N VAL A 37 -7.61 2.50 -4.21
CA VAL A 37 -7.78 1.14 -3.72
C VAL A 37 -7.24 1.15 -2.30
N LYS A 38 -8.01 1.74 -1.37
CA LYS A 38 -8.14 1.07 -0.07
C LYS A 38 -8.72 -0.29 -0.43
N THR A 39 -7.88 -1.31 -0.49
CA THR A 39 -8.33 -2.68 -0.71
C THR A 39 -9.41 -2.99 0.34
N GLN A 40 -10.27 -3.97 0.09
CA GLN A 40 -11.18 -4.44 1.14
C GLN A 40 -10.38 -4.79 2.41
N LEU A 41 -9.18 -5.35 2.22
CA LEU A 41 -8.20 -5.61 3.27
C LEU A 41 -7.84 -4.35 4.08
N ASP A 42 -7.55 -3.21 3.43
CA ASP A 42 -7.20 -1.97 4.13
C ASP A 42 -8.37 -1.41 4.95
N ARG A 43 -9.61 -1.55 4.44
CA ARG A 43 -10.82 -1.13 5.17
C ARG A 43 -11.11 -2.03 6.35
N ASP A 44 -10.92 -3.33 6.17
CA ASP A 44 -11.12 -4.32 7.23
C ASP A 44 -10.04 -4.18 8.31
N LEU A 45 -8.80 -3.87 7.92
CA LEU A 45 -7.72 -3.54 8.84
C LEU A 45 -8.02 -2.28 9.65
N GLU A 46 -8.51 -1.23 9.00
CA GLU A 46 -8.89 0.03 9.67
C GLU A 46 -9.99 -0.18 10.71
N LYS A 47 -11.02 -0.97 10.38
CA LYS A 47 -12.06 -1.38 11.33
C LYS A 47 -11.52 -2.21 12.49
N ALA A 48 -10.67 -3.20 12.20
CA ALA A 48 -10.06 -4.02 13.24
C ALA A 48 -9.23 -3.17 14.22
N LEU A 49 -8.48 -2.19 13.72
CA LEU A 49 -7.73 -1.25 14.57
C LEU A 49 -8.64 -0.36 15.41
N GLU A 50 -9.77 0.09 14.88
CA GLU A 50 -10.78 0.84 15.66
C GLU A 50 -11.40 -0.01 16.76
N ASP A 51 -11.73 -1.27 16.47
CA ASP A 51 -12.32 -2.18 17.46
C ASP A 51 -11.34 -2.54 18.58
N VAL A 52 -10.05 -2.72 18.27
CA VAL A 52 -9.00 -2.86 19.30
C VAL A 52 -8.94 -1.62 20.19
N LYS A 53 -8.95 -0.41 19.60
CA LYS A 53 -8.91 0.86 20.36
C LYS A 53 -10.15 1.05 21.23
N ALA A 54 -11.32 0.64 20.74
CA ALA A 54 -12.58 0.69 21.46
C ALA A 54 -12.72 -0.44 22.51
N GLY A 55 -11.76 -1.34 22.63
CA GLY A 55 -11.82 -2.50 23.53
C GLY A 55 -12.83 -3.57 23.08
N ARG A 56 -13.34 -3.48 21.85
CA ARG A 56 -14.26 -4.44 21.22
C ARG A 56 -13.46 -5.58 20.58
N LEU A 57 -12.69 -6.29 21.39
CA LEU A 57 -11.95 -7.46 20.94
C LEU A 57 -12.92 -8.65 20.84
N PHE A 58 -13.30 -9.02 19.62
CA PHE A 58 -14.04 -10.26 19.35
C PHE A 58 -13.07 -11.30 18.79
N GLY A 59 -12.76 -12.30 19.62
CA GLY A 59 -11.84 -13.37 19.26
C GLY A 59 -11.81 -14.47 20.33
N PRO A 60 -11.24 -15.64 20.00
CA PRO A 60 -11.15 -16.77 20.93
C PRO A 60 -10.28 -16.50 22.16
N PHE A 61 -9.51 -15.40 22.16
CA PHE A 61 -8.57 -15.04 23.22
C PHE A 61 -8.86 -13.62 23.70
N LYS A 62 -8.94 -13.45 25.02
CA LYS A 62 -9.15 -12.13 25.66
C LYS A 62 -7.83 -11.44 25.96
N THR A 63 -6.73 -12.20 26.03
CA THR A 63 -5.41 -11.67 26.36
C THR A 63 -4.31 -12.27 25.50
N VAL A 64 -3.20 -11.54 25.37
CA VAL A 64 -1.99 -11.99 24.69
C VAL A 64 -1.41 -13.26 25.33
N LYS A 65 -1.62 -13.46 26.64
CA LYS A 65 -1.16 -14.67 27.35
C LYS A 65 -1.92 -15.92 26.91
N GLU A 66 -3.25 -15.83 26.77
CA GLU A 66 -4.08 -16.93 26.30
C GLU A 66 -3.73 -17.32 24.85
N PHE A 67 -3.52 -16.31 24.00
CA PHE A 67 -3.07 -16.53 22.62
C PHE A 67 -1.71 -17.23 22.56
N LYS A 68 -0.71 -16.77 23.34
CA LYS A 68 0.61 -17.43 23.38
C LYS A 68 0.52 -18.89 23.81
N LYS A 69 -0.26 -19.16 24.87
CA LYS A 69 -0.48 -20.52 25.35
C LYS A 69 -1.09 -21.40 24.26
N SER A 70 -2.08 -20.89 23.52
CA SER A 70 -2.70 -21.64 22.42
C SER A 70 -1.74 -21.95 21.25
N ILE A 71 -0.74 -21.10 21.00
CA ILE A 71 0.28 -21.37 19.97
C ILE A 71 1.29 -22.40 20.47
N GLU A 72 1.71 -22.30 21.72
CA GLU A 72 2.60 -23.29 22.35
C GLU A 72 1.93 -24.68 22.44
N ASP A 73 0.61 -24.73 22.65
CA ASP A 73 -0.17 -25.97 22.66
C ASP A 73 -0.41 -26.55 21.23
N ILE A 74 -0.19 -25.75 20.16
CA ILE A 74 -0.34 -26.17 18.75
C ILE A 74 0.96 -26.75 18.17
N ASP A 75 2.12 -26.57 18.82
CA ASP A 75 3.37 -27.27 18.48
C ASP A 75 3.36 -28.72 19.00
N LEU A 76 2.52 -29.57 18.39
CA LEU A 76 2.46 -31.02 18.56
C LEU A 76 2.25 -31.75 17.23
#